data_AF-X1HWF7-F1
#
_entry.id   AF-X1HWF7-F1
#
_cell.length_a   1.000
_cell.length_b   1.000
_cell.length_c   1.000
_cell.angle_alpha   90.00
_cell.angle_beta   90.00
_cell.angle_gamma   90.00
#
_symmetry.space_group_name_H-M   'P 1'
#
loop_
_entity.id
_entity.type
_entity.pdbx_description
1 polymer ?
#
loop_
_entity_poly.entity_id
_entity_poly.type
_entity_poly.pdbx_seq_one_letter_code
_entity_poly.pdbx_strand_id
1 'polypeptide(L)'
;VAGVEYLFTIPSGVLFEIICLSFTFTTDANVADRFIALQIEDPGGDIYFKSLLPAPLVASGTNQISFGAGYAHPSQGDAHKPTTGSWPVHLLIPGPHIISITVANIQAADAITDIRGWFHERIITRV
;
A
#
# COMPACT_ATOMS: atom_id res chain seq x y z
N VAL A 1 -14.66 -7.54 -6.83
CA VAL A 1 -13.88 -7.81 -5.61
C VAL A 1 -14.16 -6.65 -4.68
N ALA A 2 -14.78 -6.86 -3.52
CA ALA A 2 -15.13 -5.77 -2.62
C ALA A 2 -13.93 -5.43 -1.71
N GLY A 3 -12.85 -4.90 -2.28
CA GLY A 3 -11.72 -4.37 -1.52
C GLY A 3 -11.95 -2.89 -1.24
N VAL A 4 -11.66 -2.43 -0.03
CA VAL A 4 -11.59 -0.98 0.24
C VAL A 4 -10.40 -0.45 -0.56
N GLU A 5 -10.67 0.16 -1.69
CA GLU A 5 -9.67 0.79 -2.55
C GLU A 5 -9.43 2.20 -2.04
N TYR A 6 -8.27 2.42 -1.41
CA TYR A 6 -7.70 3.77 -1.41
C TYR A 6 -7.15 4.03 -2.80
N LEU A 7 -7.52 5.14 -3.42
CA LEU A 7 -7.07 5.52 -4.75
C LEU A 7 -6.32 6.84 -4.65
N PHE A 8 -5.04 6.84 -5.04
CA PHE A 8 -4.27 8.05 -5.27
C PHE A 8 -3.81 8.09 -6.72
N THR A 9 -4.21 9.13 -7.46
CA THR A 9 -3.83 9.30 -8.86
C THR A 9 -2.62 10.21 -8.97
N ILE A 10 -1.55 9.70 -9.56
CA ILE A 10 -0.38 10.50 -9.94
C ILE A 10 -0.75 11.31 -11.19
N PRO A 11 -0.66 12.64 -11.18
CA PRO A 11 -1.05 13.46 -12.32
C PRO A 11 -0.09 13.25 -13.51
N SER A 12 -0.55 13.55 -14.72
CA SER A 12 0.30 13.42 -15.91
C SER A 12 1.42 14.47 -15.93
N GLY A 13 2.55 14.13 -16.57
CA GLY A 13 3.67 15.06 -16.76
C GLY A 13 4.63 15.19 -15.58
N VAL A 14 4.41 14.44 -14.49
CA VAL A 14 5.29 14.37 -13.33
C VAL A 14 5.80 12.95 -13.10
N LEU A 15 6.93 12.83 -12.41
CA LEU A 15 7.49 11.57 -11.95
C LEU A 15 7.43 11.56 -10.43
N PHE A 16 6.73 10.60 -9.84
CA PHE A 16 6.64 10.50 -8.39
C PHE A 16 7.59 9.43 -7.89
N GLU A 17 8.43 9.78 -6.93
CA GLU A 17 9.11 8.81 -6.09
C GLU A 17 8.28 8.59 -4.84
N ILE A 18 7.81 7.37 -4.62
CA ILE A 18 7.12 7.07 -3.36
C ILE A 18 8.14 6.64 -2.31
N ILE A 19 8.17 7.35 -1.19
CA ILE A 19 9.13 7.12 -0.09
C ILE A 19 8.52 6.23 0.99
N CYS A 20 7.26 6.50 1.36
CA CYS A 20 6.49 5.69 2.31
C CYS A 20 4.97 5.84 2.08
N LEU A 21 4.19 4.77 2.25
CA LEU A 21 2.75 4.81 2.43
C LEU A 21 2.40 4.06 3.72
N SER A 22 1.70 4.70 4.65
CA SER A 22 1.24 4.09 5.89
C SER A 22 -0.27 4.22 6.03
N PHE A 23 -0.91 3.24 6.65
CA PHE A 23 -2.32 3.27 7.02
C PHE A 23 -2.57 2.38 8.22
N THR A 24 -3.71 2.56 8.88
CA THR A 24 -4.19 1.65 9.91
C THR A 24 -5.18 0.69 9.28
N PHE A 25 -5.02 -0.60 9.53
CA PHE A 25 -5.98 -1.61 9.13
C PHE A 25 -6.55 -2.31 10.35
N THR A 26 -7.87 -2.29 10.48
CA THR A 26 -8.61 -3.01 11.51
C THR A 26 -9.31 -4.18 10.85
N THR A 27 -8.92 -5.39 11.23
CA THR A 27 -9.56 -6.63 10.79
C THR A 27 -10.78 -6.92 11.64
N ASP A 28 -11.84 -7.39 11.01
CA ASP A 28 -12.97 -8.02 11.65
C ASP A 28 -12.57 -9.25 12.50
N ALA A 29 -13.42 -9.63 13.45
CA ALA A 29 -13.22 -10.72 14.39
C ALA A 29 -13.32 -12.13 13.78
N ASN A 30 -13.56 -12.22 12.47
CA ASN A 30 -13.77 -13.47 11.75
C ASN A 30 -12.47 -14.18 11.36
N VAL A 31 -12.46 -15.51 11.41
CA VAL A 31 -11.30 -16.44 11.42
C VAL A 31 -10.36 -16.37 10.21
N ALA A 32 -10.72 -15.67 9.13
CA ALA A 32 -9.85 -15.59 7.97
C ALA A 32 -8.69 -14.62 8.22
N ASP A 33 -7.49 -15.01 7.78
CA ASP A 33 -6.34 -14.10 7.72
C ASP A 33 -6.44 -13.17 6.50
N ARG A 34 -5.85 -11.98 6.60
CA ARG A 34 -5.84 -10.97 5.52
C ARG A 34 -4.47 -10.87 4.87
N PHE A 35 -4.47 -10.87 3.55
CA PHE A 35 -3.27 -10.63 2.76
C PHE A 35 -3.38 -9.27 2.10
N ILE A 36 -2.52 -8.36 2.49
CA ILE A 36 -2.56 -6.98 2.02
C ILE A 36 -1.45 -6.78 0.99
N ALA A 37 -1.84 -6.17 -0.12
CA ALA A 37 -0.92 -5.74 -1.14
C ALA A 37 -1.17 -4.27 -1.50
N LEU A 38 -0.07 -3.55 -1.69
CA LEU A 38 -0.07 -2.25 -2.35
C LEU A 38 0.20 -2.49 -3.82
N GLN A 39 -0.66 -1.95 -4.67
CA GLN A 39 -0.59 -2.10 -6.11
C GLN A 39 -0.55 -0.72 -6.77
N ILE A 40 0.18 -0.63 -7.88
CA ILE A 40 0.22 0.54 -8.74
C ILE A 40 -0.24 0.06 -10.11
N GLU A 41 -1.25 0.72 -10.64
CA GLU A 41 -1.90 0.37 -11.89
C GLU A 41 -1.80 1.54 -12.85
N ASP A 42 -1.71 1.24 -14.14
CA ASP A 42 -1.93 2.24 -15.17
C ASP A 42 -3.44 2.55 -15.30
N PRO A 43 -3.83 3.58 -16.07
CA PRO A 43 -5.25 3.90 -16.28
C PRO A 43 -6.02 2.83 -17.05
N GLY A 44 -5.33 1.88 -17.70
CA GLY A 44 -5.91 0.72 -18.38
C GLY A 44 -6.21 -0.45 -17.43
N GLY A 45 -5.73 -0.39 -16.18
CA GLY A 45 -5.85 -1.43 -15.18
C GLY A 45 -4.71 -2.46 -15.19
N ASP A 46 -3.66 -2.22 -16.00
CA ASP A 46 -2.48 -3.08 -16.01
C ASP A 46 -1.60 -2.80 -14.79
N ILE A 47 -1.07 -3.87 -14.19
CA ILE A 47 -0.24 -3.77 -12.98
C ILE A 47 1.15 -3.26 -13.35
N TYR A 48 1.45 -2.02 -12.97
CA TYR A 48 2.79 -1.44 -13.08
C TYR A 48 3.72 -1.99 -12.00
N PHE A 49 3.22 -2.08 -10.77
CA PHE A 49 4.00 -2.58 -9.63
C PHE A 49 3.09 -3.17 -8.55
N LYS A 50 3.58 -4.16 -7.82
CA LYS A 50 2.88 -4.75 -6.68
C LYS A 50 3.85 -5.13 -5.57
N SER A 51 3.52 -4.77 -4.34
CA SER A 51 4.20 -5.22 -3.13
C SER A 51 3.19 -5.84 -2.17
N LEU A 52 3.55 -6.97 -1.58
CA LEU A 52 2.74 -7.67 -0.60
C LEU A 52 3.37 -7.54 0.78
N LEU A 53 2.54 -7.59 1.82
CA LEU A 53 3.04 -7.84 3.16
C LEU A 53 3.69 -9.24 3.22
N PRO A 54 4.77 -9.39 4.01
CA PRO A 54 5.52 -10.65 4.14
C PRO A 54 4.72 -11.76 4.82
N ALA A 55 3.72 -11.39 5.60
CA ALA A 55 2.96 -12.26 6.47
C ALA A 55 1.49 -11.83 6.46
N PRO A 56 0.57 -12.79 6.64
CA PRO A 56 -0.83 -12.47 6.83
C PRO A 56 -1.03 -11.62 8.10
N LEU A 57 -2.05 -10.76 8.06
CA LEU A 57 -2.57 -10.13 9.27
C LEU A 57 -3.61 -11.06 9.87
N VAL A 58 -3.38 -11.40 11.13
CA VAL A 58 -4.30 -12.19 11.95
C VAL A 58 -5.60 -11.42 12.16
N ALA A 59 -6.72 -12.13 12.16
CA ALA A 59 -8.04 -11.59 12.47
C ALA A 59 -8.10 -10.92 13.87
N SER A 60 -9.15 -10.12 14.09
CA SER A 60 -9.43 -9.45 15.37
C SER A 60 -8.36 -8.47 15.87
N GLY A 61 -7.58 -7.84 14.98
CA GLY A 61 -6.54 -6.87 15.34
C GLY A 61 -6.64 -5.53 14.61
N THR A 62 -6.09 -4.49 15.25
CA THR A 62 -5.78 -3.22 14.62
C THR A 62 -4.27 -3.10 14.48
N ASN A 63 -3.80 -2.97 13.24
CA ASN A 63 -2.38 -2.91 12.92
C ASN A 63 -2.07 -1.66 12.11
N GLN A 64 -0.99 -0.97 12.47
CA GLN A 64 -0.39 0.01 11.59
C GLN A 64 0.41 -0.72 10.52
N ILE A 65 0.22 -0.32 9.27
CA ILE A 65 0.84 -0.91 8.10
C ILE A 65 1.62 0.16 7.38
N SER A 66 2.84 -0.15 6.97
CA SER A 66 3.67 0.77 6.20
C SER A 66 4.41 0.08 5.07
N PHE A 67 4.29 0.60 3.86
CA PHE A 67 5.11 0.25 2.71
C PHE A 67 6.17 1.35 2.52
N GLY A 68 7.45 0.99 2.38
CA GLY A 68 8.51 2.00 2.41
C GLY A 68 9.84 1.56 1.82
N ALA A 69 10.66 2.57 1.49
CA ALA A 69 11.86 2.41 0.68
C ALA A 69 12.96 1.81 1.52
N GLY A 70 13.46 0.65 1.10
CA GLY A 70 14.56 0.00 1.81
C GLY A 70 14.16 -0.55 3.18
N TYR A 71 12.88 -0.83 3.44
CA TYR A 71 12.52 -1.67 4.59
C TYR A 71 13.13 -3.06 4.38
N ALA A 72 14.25 -3.32 5.07
CA ALA A 72 15.05 -4.54 4.97
C ALA A 72 14.47 -5.71 5.78
N HIS A 73 13.62 -5.41 6.77
CA HIS A 73 13.00 -6.38 7.66
C HIS A 73 11.50 -6.17 7.69
N PRO A 74 10.77 -6.87 6.80
CA PRO A 74 9.32 -6.96 6.91
C PRO A 74 9.00 -7.54 8.28
N SER A 75 8.47 -6.73 9.20
CA SER A 75 8.25 -7.18 10.58
C SER A 75 6.87 -7.82 10.69
N GLN A 76 6.79 -9.02 11.31
CA GLN A 76 5.51 -9.60 11.70
C GLN A 76 4.92 -8.74 12.81
N GLY A 77 3.73 -8.21 12.60
CA GLY A 77 3.00 -7.47 13.62
C GLY A 77 2.64 -8.38 14.79
N ASP A 78 3.23 -8.11 15.96
CA ASP A 78 2.48 -8.31 17.20
C ASP A 78 1.48 -7.16 17.32
N ALA A 79 0.42 -7.32 18.13
CA ALA A 79 -0.50 -6.21 18.43
C ALA A 79 0.28 -4.94 18.78
N HIS A 80 -0.02 -3.83 18.09
CA HIS A 80 0.65 -2.53 18.20
C HIS A 80 2.05 -2.38 17.61
N LYS A 81 2.59 -3.36 16.86
CA LYS A 81 3.83 -3.21 16.08
C LYS A 81 3.51 -2.91 14.60
N PRO A 82 4.23 -1.96 13.96
CA PRO A 82 4.00 -1.65 12.56
C PRO A 82 4.38 -2.83 11.65
N THR A 83 3.42 -3.37 10.91
CA THR A 83 3.67 -4.39 9.89
C THR A 83 4.19 -3.70 8.63
N THR A 84 5.36 -4.11 8.15
CA THR A 84 6.04 -3.39 7.06
C THR A 84 6.12 -4.24 5.79
N GLY A 85 5.78 -3.62 4.67
CA GLY A 85 6.02 -4.13 3.31
C GLY A 85 7.16 -3.36 2.66
N SER A 86 7.90 -3.99 1.76
CA SER A 86 9.06 -3.34 1.11
C SER A 86 8.75 -2.98 -0.35
N TRP A 87 9.33 -1.90 -0.84
CA TRP A 87 9.42 -1.61 -2.27
C TRP A 87 10.86 -1.26 -2.66
N PRO A 88 11.20 -1.25 -3.95
CA PRO A 88 12.52 -0.82 -4.40
C PRO A 88 12.85 0.60 -3.93
N VAL A 89 14.10 0.82 -3.55
CA VAL A 89 14.63 2.19 -3.37
C VAL A 89 14.58 2.87 -4.73
N HIS A 90 14.13 4.13 -4.78
CA HIS A 90 13.92 4.89 -6.01
C HIS A 90 12.89 4.28 -6.97
N LEU A 91 11.77 3.77 -6.45
CA LEU A 91 10.61 3.45 -7.28
C LEU A 91 10.01 4.73 -7.86
N LEU A 92 10.31 4.99 -9.13
CA LEU A 92 9.84 6.14 -9.89
C LEU A 92 8.63 5.74 -10.72
N ILE A 93 7.51 6.44 -10.51
CA ILE A 93 6.25 6.15 -11.19
C ILE A 93 5.90 7.34 -12.07
N PRO A 94 5.88 7.18 -13.40
CA PRO A 94 5.44 8.23 -14.29
C PRO A 94 3.93 8.39 -14.18
N GLY A 95 3.39 9.61 -14.18
CA GLY A 95 1.94 9.75 -14.32
C GLY A 95 1.45 9.54 -15.76
N PRO A 96 0.17 9.17 -15.96
CA PRO A 96 -0.83 8.88 -14.94
C PRO A 96 -0.77 7.42 -14.46
N HIS A 97 -0.76 7.20 -13.15
CA HIS A 97 -0.93 5.89 -12.52
C HIS A 97 -1.78 6.03 -11.26
N ILE A 98 -2.39 4.92 -10.83
CA ILE A 98 -3.24 4.82 -9.66
C ILE A 98 -2.55 3.94 -8.64
N ILE A 99 -2.39 4.45 -7.42
CA ILE A 99 -1.96 3.64 -6.27
C ILE A 99 -3.20 3.10 -5.59
N SER A 100 -3.27 1.78 -5.42
CA SER A 100 -4.35 1.07 -4.76
C SER A 100 -3.86 0.19 -3.60
N ILE A 101 -4.70 0.06 -2.57
CA ILE A 101 -4.54 -0.94 -1.52
C ILE A 101 -5.54 -2.06 -1.80
N THR A 102 -5.04 -3.29 -1.91
CA THR A 102 -5.85 -4.48 -2.16
C THR A 102 -5.72 -5.44 -0.99
N VAL A 103 -6.84 -6.01 -0.56
CA VAL A 103 -6.90 -6.93 0.57
C VAL A 103 -7.61 -8.21 0.14
N ALA A 104 -6.91 -9.34 0.18
CA ALA A 104 -7.53 -10.64 -0.02
C ALA A 104 -8.27 -11.09 1.26
N ASN A 105 -9.38 -11.82 1.07
CA ASN A 105 -10.28 -12.29 2.12
C ASN A 105 -10.92 -11.18 2.97
N ILE A 106 -11.03 -9.96 2.42
CA ILE A 106 -11.67 -8.84 3.08
C ILE A 106 -13.10 -9.15 3.53
N GLN A 107 -13.46 -8.69 4.71
CA GLN A 107 -14.76 -8.85 5.35
C GLN A 107 -15.47 -7.50 5.46
N ALA A 108 -16.79 -7.53 5.60
CA ALA A 108 -17.61 -6.32 5.59
C ALA A 108 -17.28 -5.33 6.73
N ALA A 109 -16.72 -5.82 7.85
CA ALA A 109 -16.34 -4.99 8.98
C ALA A 109 -14.84 -4.63 9.00
N ASP A 110 -14.06 -5.04 7.99
CA ASP A 110 -12.68 -4.58 7.88
C ASP A 110 -12.65 -3.09 7.52
N ALA A 111 -11.71 -2.35 8.10
CA ALA A 111 -11.59 -0.91 7.89
C ALA A 111 -10.14 -0.49 7.65
N ILE A 112 -9.94 0.33 6.61
CA ILE A 112 -8.70 1.10 6.41
C ILE A 112 -8.93 2.53 6.88
N THR A 113 -8.07 3.02 7.78
CA THR A 113 -8.11 4.40 8.30
C THR A 113 -6.71 5.01 8.30
N ASP A 114 -6.61 6.31 8.61
CA ASP A 114 -5.34 7.03 8.86
C ASP A 114 -4.29 6.90 7.75
N ILE A 115 -4.72 6.98 6.50
CA ILE A 115 -3.84 6.85 5.33
C ILE A 115 -2.93 8.08 5.24
N ARG A 116 -1.62 7.83 5.19
CA ARG A 116 -0.56 8.84 5.11
C ARG A 116 0.45 8.43 4.04
N GLY A 117 0.74 9.31 3.10
CA GLY A 117 1.74 9.08 2.07
C GLY A 117 2.82 10.15 2.09
N TRP A 118 4.07 9.72 1.88
CA TRP A 118 5.22 10.57 1.67
C TRP A 118 5.73 10.35 0.26
N PHE A 119 5.57 11.38 -0.56
CA PHE A 119 5.90 11.39 -1.98
C PHE A 119 6.90 12.49 -2.25
N HIS A 120 7.81 12.24 -3.19
CA HIS A 120 8.66 13.27 -3.76
C HIS A 120 8.32 13.42 -5.23
N GLU A 121 7.76 14.58 -5.59
CA GLU A 121 7.58 14.96 -6.97
C GLU A 121 8.93 15.30 -7.59
N ARG A 122 9.26 14.63 -8.69
CA ARG A 122 10.39 14.95 -9.55
C ARG A 122 9.84 15.52 -10.86
N ILE A 123 10.11 16.80 -11.09
CA ILE A 123 9.74 17.47 -12.33
C ILE A 123 10.69 16.98 -13.43
N ILE A 124 10.12 16.38 -14.49
CA ILE A 124 10.88 16.09 -15.71
C ILE A 124 10.93 17.39 -16.51
N THR A 125 11.98 18.19 -16.32
CA THR A 125 12.25 19.29 -17.24
C THR A 125 12.75 18.67 -18.54
N ARG A 126 11.92 18.68 -19.59
CA ARG A 126 12.40 18.42 -20.96
C ARG A 126 13.41 19.53 -21.29
N VAL A 127 14.67 19.15 -21.47
CA VAL A 127 15.71 19.98 -22.08
C VAL A 127 15.58 19.87 -23.59
#